data_AF-R9PPU2-F1
#
_entry.id   AF-R9PPU2-F1
#
_cell.length_a   1.000
_cell.length_b   1.000
_cell.length_c   1.000
_cell.angle_alpha   90.00
_cell.angle_beta   90.00
_cell.angle_gamma   90.00
#
_symmetry.space_group_name_H-M   'P 1'
#
loop_
_entity.id
_entity.type
_entity.pdbx_description
1 polymer ?
#
loop_
_entity_poly.entity_id
_entity_poly.type
_entity_poly.pdbx_seq_one_letter_code
_entity_poly.pdbx_strand_id
1 'polypeptide(L)'
;MKDRFFSEFTRSFYKEVTRRHPKMPIFGRMTRGVAVCTLGADYDSYFNSLESSARRNVRKALRMGYVFEPIIYNDYLDEIYEIRCSTSVRQGAMDAEMLNNKPKPNTDKKSKSGTHNYPYFGVFDSNRKLVAYAGCIVAGELLELSHFFGHKDYQKDGIVPLLITEIARKSIEGYSGVKYFVYGSYVNSSETLARFKKKLMFKPYHVHWKLH
;
A
#
# COMPACT_ATOMS: atom_id res chain seq x y z
N MET A 1 24.44 12.61 1.85
CA MET A 1 24.73 11.96 0.55
C MET A 1 23.38 11.58 -0.07
N LYS A 2 22.87 12.36 -1.05
CA LYS A 2 21.55 12.11 -1.67
C LYS A 2 21.69 10.91 -2.60
N ASP A 3 21.09 9.77 -2.23
CA ASP A 3 21.06 8.59 -3.09
C ASP A 3 20.35 8.95 -4.41
N ARG A 4 21.09 8.85 -5.52
CA ARG A 4 20.62 9.26 -6.85
C ARG A 4 19.38 8.48 -7.27
N PHE A 5 19.30 7.19 -6.94
CA PHE A 5 18.16 6.34 -7.29
C PHE A 5 16.89 6.85 -6.62
N PHE A 6 16.93 7.07 -5.30
CA PHE A 6 15.77 7.55 -4.56
C PHE A 6 15.39 8.98 -4.93
N SER A 7 16.35 9.85 -5.22
CA SER A 7 16.07 11.20 -5.73
C SER A 7 15.35 11.17 -7.08
N GLU A 8 15.81 10.35 -8.02
CA GLU A 8 15.15 10.20 -9.34
C GLU A 8 13.76 9.58 -9.19
N PHE A 9 13.62 8.55 -8.34
CA PHE A 9 12.35 7.91 -8.04
C PHE A 9 11.33 8.88 -7.43
N THR A 10 11.71 9.64 -6.40
CA THR A 10 10.85 10.65 -5.78
C THR A 10 10.45 11.76 -6.76
N ARG A 11 11.36 12.19 -7.65
CA ARG A 11 11.04 13.14 -8.72
C ARG A 11 10.05 12.55 -9.72
N SER A 12 10.20 11.28 -10.08
CA SER A 12 9.29 10.57 -10.98
C SER A 12 7.89 10.47 -10.36
N PHE A 13 7.81 10.02 -9.10
CA PHE A 13 6.57 9.98 -8.33
C PHE A 13 5.92 11.37 -8.24
N TYR A 14 6.67 12.42 -7.91
CA TYR A 14 6.16 13.79 -7.83
C TYR A 14 5.57 14.26 -9.17
N LYS A 15 6.25 14.01 -10.29
CA LYS A 15 5.72 14.31 -11.63
C LYS A 15 4.43 13.57 -11.91
N GLU A 16 4.34 12.31 -11.53
CA GLU A 16 3.16 11.48 -11.76
C GLU A 16 1.95 11.97 -10.95
N VAL A 17 2.11 12.26 -9.66
CA VAL A 17 1.01 12.72 -8.80
C VAL A 17 0.50 14.13 -9.14
N THR A 18 1.37 14.97 -9.72
CA THR A 18 1.04 16.34 -10.13
C THR A 18 0.61 16.48 -11.60
N ARG A 19 0.81 15.46 -12.45
CA ARG A 19 0.33 15.44 -13.83
C ARG A 19 -1.18 15.66 -13.88
N ARG A 20 -1.72 16.32 -14.91
CA ARG A 20 -3.16 16.57 -15.04
C ARG A 20 -3.99 15.28 -14.96
N HIS A 21 -5.09 15.30 -14.21
CA HIS A 21 -5.99 14.16 -14.08
C HIS A 21 -6.77 13.94 -15.38
N PRO A 22 -6.86 12.70 -15.92
CA PRO A 22 -7.48 12.44 -17.23
C PRO A 22 -8.94 12.89 -17.33
N LYS A 23 -9.70 12.73 -16.24
CA LYS A 23 -11.12 13.14 -16.18
C LYS A 23 -11.36 14.50 -15.50
N MET A 24 -10.31 15.13 -14.97
CA MET A 24 -10.39 16.41 -14.23
C MET A 24 -9.15 17.26 -14.55
N PRO A 25 -8.99 17.71 -15.79
CA PRO A 25 -7.70 18.20 -16.30
C PRO A 25 -7.20 19.50 -15.64
N ILE A 26 -8.06 20.19 -14.89
CA ILE A 26 -7.71 21.37 -14.10
C ILE A 26 -6.88 20.99 -12.85
N PHE A 27 -7.03 19.75 -12.36
CA PHE A 27 -6.38 19.27 -11.15
C PHE A 27 -5.28 18.25 -11.47
N GLY A 28 -4.28 18.15 -10.59
CA GLY A 28 -3.30 17.07 -10.64
C GLY A 28 -3.94 15.70 -10.36
N ARG A 29 -3.28 14.62 -10.82
CA ARG A 29 -3.79 13.25 -10.84
C ARG A 29 -4.14 12.77 -9.43
N MET A 30 -3.36 13.19 -8.44
CA MET A 30 -3.51 12.81 -7.05
C MET A 30 -3.65 14.05 -6.15
N THR A 31 -4.45 15.05 -6.53
CA THR A 31 -4.71 16.22 -5.65
C THR A 31 -6.08 16.19 -5.00
N ARG A 32 -7.12 15.70 -5.70
CA ARG A 32 -8.50 15.64 -5.18
C ARG A 32 -8.90 14.25 -4.75
N GLY A 33 -9.52 14.16 -3.57
CA GLY A 33 -10.07 12.92 -3.05
C GLY A 33 -8.99 11.89 -2.72
N VAL A 34 -7.78 12.31 -2.40
CA VAL A 34 -6.70 11.39 -2.03
C VAL A 34 -7.06 10.71 -0.72
N ALA A 35 -6.97 9.39 -0.68
CA ALA A 35 -7.24 8.58 0.50
C ALA A 35 -6.03 8.62 1.44
N VAL A 36 -6.08 9.50 2.44
CA VAL A 36 -4.99 9.75 3.38
C VAL A 36 -5.42 9.37 4.79
N CYS A 37 -4.52 8.70 5.51
CA CYS A 37 -4.58 8.50 6.95
C CYS A 37 -3.41 9.27 7.58
N THR A 38 -3.72 10.20 8.49
CA THR A 38 -2.68 10.87 9.28
C THR A 38 -2.27 9.93 10.40
N LEU A 39 -0.98 9.57 10.43
CA LEU A 39 -0.44 8.69 11.46
C LEU A 39 -0.11 9.49 12.72
N GLY A 40 -0.52 8.95 13.86
CA GLY A 40 -0.15 9.46 15.19
C GLY A 40 1.21 8.94 15.65
N ALA A 41 1.54 9.20 16.91
CA ALA A 41 2.81 8.78 17.49
C ALA A 41 2.87 7.28 17.84
N ASP A 42 1.72 6.64 18.07
CA ASP A 42 1.64 5.27 18.55
C ASP A 42 0.69 4.40 17.73
N TYR A 43 1.09 3.14 17.54
CA TYR A 43 0.32 2.18 16.77
C TYR A 43 -1.00 1.79 17.44
N ASP A 44 -1.03 1.67 18.76
CA ASP A 44 -2.23 1.22 19.48
C ASP A 44 -3.38 2.22 19.36
N SER A 45 -3.10 3.52 19.44
CA SER A 45 -4.08 4.58 19.17
C SER A 45 -4.58 4.53 17.73
N TYR A 46 -3.69 4.34 16.76
CA TYR A 46 -4.09 4.12 15.37
C TYR A 46 -5.01 2.90 15.24
N PHE A 47 -4.60 1.75 15.78
CA PHE A 47 -5.35 0.50 15.69
C PHE A 47 -6.72 0.59 16.38
N ASN A 48 -6.79 1.26 17.52
CA ASN A 48 -8.03 1.50 18.25
C ASN A 48 -8.97 2.48 17.54
N SER A 49 -8.43 3.39 16.72
CA SER A 49 -9.25 4.31 15.91
C SER A 49 -9.93 3.65 14.70
N LEU A 50 -9.43 2.49 14.25
CA LEU A 50 -10.03 1.74 13.13
C LEU A 50 -11.48 1.36 13.43
N GLU A 51 -12.31 1.14 12.42
CA GLU A 51 -13.65 0.61 12.67
C GLU A 51 -13.57 -0.81 13.27
N SER A 52 -14.56 -1.18 14.09
CA SER A 52 -14.62 -2.49 14.75
C SER A 52 -14.52 -3.66 13.77
N SER A 53 -15.06 -3.49 12.56
CA SER A 53 -14.99 -4.46 11.46
C SER A 53 -13.56 -4.67 10.95
N ALA A 54 -12.76 -3.60 10.85
CA ALA A 54 -11.35 -3.69 10.46
C ALA A 54 -10.54 -4.41 11.53
N ARG A 55 -10.67 -4.00 12.80
CA ARG A 55 -9.98 -4.67 13.93
C ARG A 55 -10.33 -6.15 14.04
N ARG A 56 -11.60 -6.51 13.80
CA ARG A 56 -12.05 -7.92 13.79
C ARG A 56 -11.37 -8.74 12.69
N ASN A 57 -11.21 -8.17 11.49
CA ASN A 57 -10.51 -8.84 10.39
C ASN A 57 -9.04 -9.08 10.73
N VAL A 58 -8.35 -8.07 11.27
CA VAL A 58 -6.94 -8.20 11.67
C VAL A 58 -6.78 -9.27 12.76
N ARG A 59 -7.59 -9.21 13.83
CA ARG A 59 -7.55 -10.22 14.90
C ARG A 59 -7.92 -11.62 14.40
N LYS A 60 -8.83 -11.73 13.44
CA LYS A 60 -9.15 -13.01 12.79
C LYS A 60 -7.92 -13.56 12.07
N ALA A 61 -7.28 -12.76 11.23
CA ALA A 61 -6.07 -13.18 10.51
C ALA A 61 -4.98 -13.64 11.49
N LEU A 62 -4.68 -12.84 12.52
CA LEU A 62 -3.67 -13.22 13.52
C LEU A 62 -4.02 -14.53 14.24
N ARG A 63 -5.29 -14.73 14.66
CA ARG A 63 -5.73 -15.99 15.27
C ARG A 63 -5.63 -17.20 14.34
N MET A 64 -5.75 -17.00 13.04
CA MET A 64 -5.60 -18.06 12.04
C MET A 64 -4.13 -18.36 11.71
N GLY A 65 -3.17 -17.68 12.36
CA GLY A 65 -1.75 -17.93 12.17
C GLY A 65 -1.13 -17.19 10.99
N TYR A 66 -1.81 -16.19 10.42
CA TYR A 66 -1.19 -15.35 9.39
C TYR A 66 -0.13 -14.44 10.00
N VAL A 67 1.01 -14.30 9.32
CA VAL A 67 2.17 -13.53 9.78
C VAL A 67 2.51 -12.44 8.77
N PHE A 68 2.84 -11.24 9.24
CA PHE A 68 3.31 -10.14 8.41
C PHE A 68 4.84 -10.02 8.46
N GLU A 69 5.50 -9.86 7.30
CA GLU A 69 6.95 -9.70 7.22
C GLU A 69 7.37 -8.75 6.08
N PRO A 70 8.51 -8.04 6.22
CA PRO A 70 9.21 -7.46 5.06
C PRO A 70 9.66 -8.57 4.11
N ILE A 71 9.61 -8.32 2.80
CA ILE A 71 10.02 -9.30 1.79
C ILE A 71 11.05 -8.69 0.83
N ILE A 72 11.86 -9.55 0.22
CA ILE A 72 12.66 -9.22 -0.95
C ILE A 72 11.81 -9.57 -2.17
N TYR A 73 11.33 -8.58 -2.92
CA TYR A 73 10.37 -8.78 -4.01
C TYR A 73 10.79 -9.87 -5.02
N ASN A 74 12.08 -9.90 -5.37
CA ASN A 74 12.62 -10.85 -6.34
C ASN A 74 12.57 -12.32 -5.87
N ASP A 75 12.45 -12.57 -4.57
CA ASP A 75 12.41 -13.92 -4.00
C ASP A 75 11.00 -14.54 -4.06
N TYR A 76 9.97 -13.75 -4.40
CA TYR A 76 8.56 -14.15 -4.36
C TYR A 76 7.80 -13.89 -5.67
N LEU A 77 8.50 -13.83 -6.81
CA LEU A 77 7.88 -13.48 -8.09
C LEU A 77 6.77 -14.46 -8.50
N ASP A 78 6.93 -15.76 -8.20
CA ASP A 78 5.96 -16.79 -8.54
C ASP A 78 4.70 -16.70 -7.67
N GLU A 79 4.83 -16.50 -6.36
CA GLU A 79 3.70 -16.30 -5.45
C GLU A 79 3.00 -14.97 -5.68
N ILE A 80 3.75 -13.92 -6.04
CA ILE A 80 3.17 -12.64 -6.48
C ILE A 80 2.36 -12.84 -7.76
N TYR A 81 2.87 -13.62 -8.71
CA TYR A 81 2.11 -13.97 -9.92
C TYR A 81 0.84 -14.74 -9.57
N GLU A 82 0.94 -15.74 -8.69
CA GLU A 82 -0.22 -16.50 -8.20
C GLU A 82 -1.27 -15.58 -7.59
N ILE A 83 -0.87 -14.65 -6.72
CA ILE A 83 -1.77 -13.65 -6.14
C ILE A 83 -2.43 -12.81 -7.25
N ARG A 84 -1.68 -12.34 -8.25
CA ARG A 84 -2.24 -11.56 -9.37
C ARG A 84 -3.30 -12.37 -10.14
N CYS A 85 -2.99 -13.62 -10.45
CA CYS A 85 -3.84 -14.52 -11.24
C CYS A 85 -5.00 -15.13 -10.44
N SER A 86 -4.99 -15.05 -9.10
CA SER A 86 -6.07 -15.60 -8.25
C SER A 86 -7.46 -15.02 -8.55
N THR A 87 -7.55 -13.88 -9.24
CA THR A 87 -8.80 -13.38 -9.81
C THR A 87 -8.55 -12.37 -10.93
N SER A 88 -9.34 -12.45 -12.01
CA SER A 88 -9.31 -11.49 -13.12
C SER A 88 -10.07 -10.19 -12.81
N VAL A 89 -10.82 -10.13 -11.71
CA VAL A 89 -11.64 -8.98 -11.32
C VAL A 89 -11.43 -8.62 -9.86
N ARG A 90 -11.04 -7.37 -9.60
CA ARG A 90 -10.86 -6.83 -8.24
C ARG A 90 -11.77 -5.62 -8.00
N GLN A 91 -11.30 -4.42 -8.28
CA GLN A 91 -12.10 -3.19 -8.28
C GLN A 91 -12.58 -2.83 -9.70
N GLY A 92 -12.43 -3.77 -10.62
CA GLY A 92 -12.56 -3.67 -12.06
C GLY A 92 -11.79 -4.84 -12.70
N ALA A 93 -11.82 -4.93 -14.02
CA ALA A 93 -10.98 -5.87 -14.76
C ALA A 93 -9.51 -5.59 -14.44
N MET A 94 -8.76 -6.65 -14.15
CA MET A 94 -7.30 -6.58 -14.05
C MET A 94 -6.70 -6.31 -15.43
N ASP A 95 -5.55 -5.64 -15.44
CA ASP A 95 -4.77 -5.47 -16.66
C ASP A 95 -4.36 -6.85 -17.23
N ALA A 96 -4.62 -7.06 -18.52
CA ALA A 96 -4.26 -8.29 -19.20
C ALA A 96 -2.74 -8.54 -19.16
N GLU A 97 -1.91 -7.49 -19.19
CA GLU A 97 -0.46 -7.62 -19.07
C GLU A 97 -0.08 -8.22 -17.72
N MET A 98 -0.74 -7.82 -16.63
CA MET A 98 -0.48 -8.35 -15.28
C MET A 98 -0.93 -9.80 -15.10
N LEU A 99 -1.98 -10.23 -15.81
CA LEU A 99 -2.50 -11.58 -15.75
C LEU A 99 -1.74 -12.56 -16.65
N ASN A 100 -1.21 -12.07 -17.77
CA ASN A 100 -0.59 -12.91 -18.79
C ASN A 100 0.93 -12.99 -18.68
N ASN A 101 1.56 -12.09 -17.91
CA ASN A 101 3.01 -12.05 -17.76
C ASN A 101 3.41 -12.19 -16.30
N LYS A 102 4.40 -13.06 -16.06
CA LYS A 102 5.05 -13.15 -14.76
C LYS A 102 5.65 -11.79 -14.38
N PRO A 103 5.59 -11.39 -13.09
CA PRO A 103 6.26 -10.21 -12.61
C PRO A 103 7.75 -10.28 -12.92
N LYS A 104 8.30 -9.20 -13.48
CA LYS A 104 9.74 -9.12 -13.76
C LYS A 104 10.49 -8.79 -12.47
N PRO A 105 11.72 -9.30 -12.29
CA PRO A 105 12.60 -8.83 -11.23
C PRO A 105 12.78 -7.32 -11.29
N ASN A 106 12.87 -6.67 -10.13
CA ASN A 106 13.28 -5.27 -10.04
C ASN A 106 14.77 -5.17 -9.68
N THR A 107 15.32 -3.97 -9.82
CA THR A 107 16.69 -3.62 -9.41
C THR A 107 16.67 -2.59 -8.28
N ASP A 108 15.60 -2.60 -7.49
CA ASP A 108 15.36 -1.61 -6.44
C ASP A 108 16.46 -1.71 -5.39
N LYS A 109 17.14 -0.58 -5.17
CA LYS A 109 18.21 -0.53 -4.18
C LYS A 109 17.63 -0.54 -2.78
N LYS A 110 18.26 -1.25 -1.85
CA LYS A 110 17.94 -1.11 -0.43
C LYS A 110 18.30 0.30 0.02
N SER A 111 17.34 1.04 0.55
CA SER A 111 17.63 2.37 1.09
C SER A 111 18.49 2.28 2.35
N LYS A 112 19.40 3.24 2.48
CA LYS A 112 20.13 3.53 3.73
C LYS A 112 19.50 4.67 4.53
N SER A 113 18.38 5.22 4.06
CA SER A 113 17.68 6.36 4.67
C SER A 113 16.29 5.95 5.16
N GLY A 114 15.92 6.43 6.34
CA GLY A 114 14.55 6.34 6.85
C GLY A 114 13.57 7.34 6.20
N THR A 115 14.05 8.25 5.34
CA THR A 115 13.21 9.27 4.71
C THR A 115 12.88 8.98 3.25
N HIS A 116 13.58 8.06 2.61
CA HIS A 116 13.30 7.65 1.24
C HIS A 116 13.53 6.16 1.10
N ASN A 117 12.54 5.39 0.65
CA ASN A 117 12.67 3.95 0.51
C ASN A 117 11.59 3.40 -0.43
N TYR A 118 11.80 2.17 -0.90
CA TYR A 118 10.77 1.42 -1.61
C TYR A 118 10.64 -0.01 -1.06
N PRO A 119 10.19 -0.16 0.21
CA PRO A 119 10.08 -1.46 0.84
C PRO A 119 8.94 -2.29 0.25
N TYR A 120 9.10 -3.61 0.35
CA TYR A 120 8.06 -4.58 0.06
C TYR A 120 7.68 -5.33 1.33
N PHE A 121 6.40 -5.63 1.47
CA PHE A 121 5.84 -6.36 2.60
C PHE A 121 4.93 -7.47 2.13
N GLY A 122 4.84 -8.54 2.93
CA GLY A 122 4.04 -9.71 2.67
C GLY A 122 3.23 -10.14 3.89
N VAL A 123 2.13 -10.84 3.64
CA VAL A 123 1.41 -11.65 4.62
C VAL A 123 1.52 -13.11 4.20
N PHE A 124 1.92 -13.95 5.15
CA PHE A 124 2.15 -15.38 4.97
C PHE A 124 1.10 -16.18 5.74
N ASP A 125 0.65 -17.30 5.16
CA ASP A 125 -0.19 -18.27 5.87
C ASP A 125 0.64 -19.19 6.79
N SER A 126 -0.04 -20.11 7.48
CA SER A 126 0.61 -21.07 8.40
C SER A 126 1.62 -22.01 7.72
N ASN A 127 1.52 -22.17 6.39
CA ASN A 127 2.43 -22.98 5.59
C ASN A 127 3.54 -22.15 4.96
N ARG A 128 3.73 -20.89 5.40
CA ARG A 128 4.72 -19.94 4.85
C ARG A 128 4.49 -19.57 3.39
N LYS A 129 3.27 -19.74 2.87
CA LYS A 129 2.91 -19.26 1.53
C LYS A 129 2.56 -17.77 1.58
N LEU A 130 3.09 -16.98 0.65
CA LEU A 130 2.72 -15.58 0.50
C LEU A 130 1.28 -15.47 -0.03
N VAL A 131 0.40 -14.80 0.71
CA VAL A 131 -1.03 -14.68 0.39
C VAL A 131 -1.49 -13.23 0.21
N ALA A 132 -0.68 -12.25 0.62
CA ALA A 132 -0.87 -10.85 0.26
C ALA A 132 0.48 -10.14 0.20
N TYR A 133 0.59 -9.10 -0.61
CA TYR A 133 1.80 -8.29 -0.69
C TYR A 133 1.51 -6.83 -1.01
N ALA A 134 2.47 -5.95 -0.71
CA ALA A 134 2.47 -4.55 -1.11
C ALA A 134 3.90 -4.07 -1.36
N GLY A 135 4.08 -3.21 -2.37
CA GLY A 135 5.20 -2.26 -2.39
C GLY A 135 4.77 -0.98 -1.67
N CYS A 136 5.71 -0.21 -1.14
CA CYS A 136 5.38 1.08 -0.55
C CYS A 136 6.40 2.14 -0.95
N ILE A 137 5.94 3.33 -1.31
CA ILE A 137 6.81 4.48 -1.56
C ILE A 137 6.98 5.24 -0.26
N VAL A 138 8.20 5.33 0.26
CA VAL A 138 8.53 6.24 1.37
C VAL A 138 9.26 7.44 0.79
N ALA A 139 8.77 8.66 1.06
CA ALA A 139 9.37 9.90 0.60
C ALA A 139 9.03 11.08 1.54
N GLY A 140 10.00 11.51 2.36
CA GLY A 140 9.82 12.56 3.35
C GLY A 140 8.76 12.18 4.38
N GLU A 141 7.63 12.91 4.35
CA GLU A 141 6.51 12.72 5.27
C GLU A 141 5.46 11.71 4.77
N LEU A 142 5.71 11.09 3.62
CA LEU A 142 4.78 10.20 2.94
C LEU A 142 5.22 8.73 3.06
N LEU A 143 4.26 7.86 3.33
CA LEU A 143 4.27 6.47 2.88
C LEU A 143 3.04 6.23 2.00
N GLU A 144 3.22 5.76 0.78
CA GLU A 144 2.14 5.44 -0.16
C GLU A 144 2.12 3.93 -0.47
N LEU A 145 0.93 3.33 -0.48
CA LEU A 145 0.72 1.94 -0.88
C LEU A 145 0.78 1.81 -2.40
N SER A 146 1.74 1.05 -2.89
CA SER A 146 1.93 0.76 -4.30
C SER A 146 1.78 -0.75 -4.58
N HIS A 147 1.21 -1.10 -5.72
CA HIS A 147 1.10 -2.50 -6.20
C HIS A 147 0.71 -3.54 -5.13
N PHE A 148 -0.38 -3.32 -4.40
CA PHE A 148 -0.79 -4.22 -3.32
C PHE A 148 -1.99 -5.09 -3.68
N PHE A 149 -1.90 -6.38 -3.36
CA PHE A 149 -2.96 -7.35 -3.62
C PHE A 149 -3.00 -8.43 -2.54
N GLY A 150 -4.19 -9.02 -2.37
CA GLY A 150 -4.38 -10.25 -1.59
C GLY A 150 -4.94 -11.36 -2.47
N HIS A 151 -4.55 -12.60 -2.19
CA HIS A 151 -5.05 -13.78 -2.88
C HIS A 151 -6.56 -13.91 -2.67
N LYS A 152 -7.31 -14.20 -3.74
CA LYS A 152 -8.78 -14.22 -3.72
C LYS A 152 -9.34 -15.16 -2.66
N ASP A 153 -8.80 -16.38 -2.57
CA ASP A 153 -9.32 -17.43 -1.69
C ASP A 153 -9.10 -17.13 -0.19
N TYR A 154 -8.09 -16.31 0.11
CA TYR A 154 -7.69 -15.95 1.48
C TYR A 154 -8.31 -14.62 1.92
N GLN A 155 -8.96 -13.89 1.00
CA GLN A 155 -9.47 -12.54 1.23
C GLN A 155 -10.44 -12.44 2.41
N LYS A 156 -11.25 -13.48 2.64
CA LYS A 156 -12.23 -13.57 3.72
C LYS A 156 -11.60 -13.68 5.12
N ASP A 157 -10.30 -13.94 5.20
CA ASP A 157 -9.59 -14.12 6.46
C ASP A 157 -9.00 -12.83 7.03
N GLY A 158 -9.07 -11.74 6.27
CA GLY A 158 -8.61 -10.43 6.72
C GLY A 158 -7.15 -10.16 6.38
N ILE A 159 -6.56 -10.90 5.44
CA ILE A 159 -5.15 -10.75 5.01
C ILE A 159 -4.81 -9.32 4.52
N VAL A 160 -5.72 -8.64 3.81
CA VAL A 160 -5.47 -7.28 3.32
C VAL A 160 -5.59 -6.23 4.44
N PRO A 161 -6.63 -6.26 5.30
CA PRO A 161 -6.61 -5.47 6.54
C PRO A 161 -5.35 -5.69 7.38
N LEU A 162 -4.92 -6.94 7.58
CA LEU A 162 -3.68 -7.25 8.31
C LEU A 162 -2.49 -6.56 7.65
N LEU A 163 -2.25 -6.80 6.35
CA LEU A 163 -1.17 -6.20 5.57
C LEU A 163 -1.11 -4.68 5.75
N ILE A 164 -2.23 -3.97 5.56
CA ILE A 164 -2.27 -2.51 5.61
C ILE A 164 -2.01 -1.99 7.03
N THR A 165 -2.61 -2.62 8.05
CA THR A 165 -2.43 -2.16 9.43
C THR A 165 -1.01 -2.42 9.94
N GLU A 166 -0.38 -3.52 9.52
CA GLU A 166 1.01 -3.80 9.85
C GLU A 166 1.99 -2.87 9.10
N ILE A 167 1.66 -2.47 7.86
CA ILE A 167 2.40 -1.40 7.17
C ILE A 167 2.29 -0.08 7.93
N ALA A 168 1.10 0.27 8.45
CA ALA A 168 0.94 1.45 9.29
C ALA A 168 1.79 1.35 10.58
N ARG A 169 1.83 0.17 11.22
CA ARG A 169 2.74 -0.10 12.36
C ARG A 169 4.19 0.17 11.98
N LYS A 170 4.68 -0.45 10.90
CA LYS A 170 6.04 -0.23 10.38
C LYS A 170 6.32 1.21 10.02
N SER A 171 5.31 1.95 9.56
CA SER A 171 5.43 3.37 9.29
C SER A 171 5.68 4.18 10.56
N ILE A 172 4.86 3.96 11.59
CA ILE A 172 4.96 4.66 12.88
C ILE A 172 6.29 4.34 13.58
N GLU A 173 6.68 3.06 13.60
CA GLU A 173 7.84 2.58 14.34
C GLU A 173 9.17 2.74 13.59
N GLY A 174 9.15 2.64 12.26
CA GLY A 174 10.35 2.49 11.44
C GLY A 174 10.70 3.70 10.57
N TYR A 175 9.77 4.62 10.34
CA TYR A 175 9.97 5.78 9.47
C TYR A 175 9.59 7.08 10.18
N SER A 176 10.47 7.58 11.05
CA SER A 176 10.23 8.74 11.93
C SER A 176 9.81 10.04 11.22
N GLY A 177 10.08 10.17 9.91
CA GLY A 177 9.63 11.31 9.12
C GLY A 177 8.19 11.21 8.63
N VAL A 178 7.63 10.00 8.52
CA VAL A 178 6.33 9.77 7.88
C VAL A 178 5.18 10.22 8.78
N LYS A 179 4.31 11.06 8.22
CA LYS A 179 3.09 11.57 8.86
C LYS A 179 1.83 11.16 8.12
N TYR A 180 1.95 10.87 6.83
CA TYR A 180 0.82 10.62 5.94
C TYR A 180 0.95 9.24 5.31
N PHE A 181 -0.01 8.37 5.61
CA PHE A 181 -0.17 7.09 4.95
C PHE A 181 -1.23 7.20 3.85
N VAL A 182 -0.86 6.90 2.60
CA VAL A 182 -1.69 7.12 1.43
C VAL A 182 -2.05 5.80 0.76
N TYR A 183 -3.34 5.60 0.48
CA TYR A 183 -3.86 4.38 -0.15
C TYR A 183 -4.07 4.53 -1.67
N GLY A 184 -4.16 5.77 -2.16
CA GLY A 184 -4.57 6.06 -3.54
C GLY A 184 -5.66 7.13 -3.55
N SER A 185 -6.63 7.02 -4.48
CA SER A 185 -7.70 8.02 -4.64
C SER A 185 -9.10 7.44 -4.35
N TYR A 186 -9.99 8.23 -3.75
CA TYR A 186 -11.43 7.98 -3.68
C TYR A 186 -12.15 8.22 -5.01
N VAL A 187 -11.53 8.95 -5.94
CA VAL A 187 -12.10 9.21 -7.26
C VAL A 187 -12.30 7.88 -8.00
N ASN A 188 -13.50 7.66 -8.55
CA ASN A 188 -13.95 6.39 -9.15
C ASN A 188 -13.93 5.17 -8.19
N SER A 189 -13.84 5.36 -6.88
CA SER A 189 -13.98 4.24 -5.95
C SER A 189 -15.42 3.74 -5.95
N SER A 190 -15.61 2.42 -6.07
CA SER A 190 -16.90 1.80 -5.76
C SER A 190 -17.28 2.07 -4.31
N GLU A 191 -18.57 1.99 -3.99
CA GLU A 191 -19.05 2.20 -2.62
C GLU A 191 -18.39 1.23 -1.63
N THR A 192 -18.24 -0.04 -2.03
CA THR A 192 -17.54 -1.07 -1.25
C THR A 192 -16.08 -0.69 -0.98
N LEU A 193 -15.37 -0.16 -1.97
CA LEU A 193 -13.99 0.29 -1.80
C LEU A 193 -13.91 1.54 -0.91
N ALA A 194 -14.83 2.49 -1.07
CA ALA A 194 -14.89 3.68 -0.25
C ALA A 194 -15.11 3.32 1.23
N ARG A 195 -16.02 2.37 1.52
CA ARG A 195 -16.23 1.80 2.86
C ARG A 195 -14.97 1.09 3.36
N PHE A 196 -14.30 0.31 2.51
CA PHE A 196 -13.06 -0.38 2.87
C PHE A 196 -11.92 0.59 3.28
N LYS A 197 -11.75 1.69 2.54
CA LYS A 197 -10.78 2.74 2.89
C LYS A 197 -11.13 3.43 4.20
N LYS A 198 -12.42 3.78 4.37
CA LYS A 198 -12.93 4.47 5.56
C LYS A 198 -12.70 3.65 6.83
N LYS A 199 -12.99 2.33 6.81
CA LYS A 199 -12.80 1.46 7.98
C LYS A 199 -11.34 1.35 8.43
N LEU A 200 -10.40 1.64 7.53
CA LEU A 200 -8.96 1.67 7.78
C LEU A 200 -8.42 3.09 8.05
N MET A 201 -9.32 4.04 8.32
CA MET A 201 -9.01 5.44 8.63
C MET A 201 -8.39 6.26 7.50
N PHE A 202 -8.44 5.77 6.26
CA PHE A 202 -8.20 6.63 5.11
C PHE A 202 -9.43 7.48 4.87
N LYS A 203 -9.25 8.79 4.79
CA LYS A 203 -10.30 9.77 4.49
C LYS A 203 -9.93 10.53 3.21
N PRO A 204 -10.91 11.04 2.45
CA PRO A 204 -10.62 11.83 1.26
C PRO A 204 -10.10 13.22 1.67
N TYR A 205 -8.95 13.61 1.13
CA TYR A 205 -8.35 14.93 1.30
C TYR A 205 -8.09 15.64 -0.02
N HIS A 206 -7.96 16.96 0.07
CA HIS A 206 -7.29 17.77 -0.93
C HIS A 206 -5.81 17.87 -0.58
N VAL A 207 -4.93 17.39 -1.46
CA VAL A 207 -3.49 17.28 -1.21
C VAL A 207 -2.71 18.29 -2.05
N HIS A 208 -1.78 18.98 -1.40
CA HIS A 208 -0.80 19.84 -2.03
C HIS A 208 0.57 19.17 -1.93
N TRP A 209 1.08 18.67 -3.06
CA TRP A 209 2.39 18.03 -3.11
C TRP A 209 3.49 19.08 -3.10
N LYS A 210 4.53 18.87 -2.28
CA LYS A 210 5.73 19.70 -2.25
C LYS A 210 6.96 18.83 -2.43
N LEU A 211 7.89 19.28 -3.27
CA LEU A 211 9.20 18.68 -3.45
C LEU A 211 10.24 19.72 -3.03
N HIS A 212 11.05 19.38 -2.03
CA HIS A 212 12.09 20.23 -1.45
C HIS A 212 13.50 19.74 -1.83
#